data_AF-A0A7K7AE83-F1
#
_entry.id   AF-A0A7K7AE83-F1
#
_cell.length_a   1.000
_cell.length_b   1.000
_cell.length_c   1.000
_cell.angle_alpha   90.00
_cell.angle_beta   90.00
_cell.angle_gamma   90.00
#
_symmetry.space_group_name_H-M   'P 1'
#
loop_
_entity.id
_entity.type
_entity.pdbx_description
1 polymer ?
#
loop_
_entity_poly.entity_id
_entity_poly.type
_entity_poly.pdbx_seq_one_letter_code
_entity_poly.pdbx_strand_id
1 'polypeptide(L)'
;VDLVTGQLGAEGAQGCAARIARVILAGNLLSHNTQNRDTINKAKYLTKKTQAASVEAVKMLDEILLQLCTSVPVDVMPGEFDPTNYMLPQQPLHRCMLPLSSAYSTLQLVTNPYQADVDGVRFLGTSGQNISDIFKYSSMDDYLEILECTLRVGHISPTAPDTLGCYPFYKSDPFILSECPHVYFCGNAPRFQSKRVLLVAVPAFSATQTACLVNLRDLGCQPISCAGFGADDGDMELGP
;
A
#
# COMPACT_ATOMS: atom_id res chain seq x y z
N VAL A 1 4.67 7.09 11.53
CA VAL A 1 3.52 7.41 12.39
C VAL A 1 3.74 8.76 13.05
N ASP A 2 4.81 8.92 13.84
CA ASP A 2 5.12 10.14 14.60
C ASP A 2 5.11 11.45 13.81
N LEU A 3 5.58 11.42 12.55
CA LEU A 3 5.52 12.57 11.66
C LEU A 3 4.08 12.97 11.34
N VAL A 4 3.21 12.00 11.08
CA VAL A 4 1.80 12.24 10.71
C VAL A 4 0.96 12.65 11.90
N THR A 5 1.25 12.08 13.09
CA THR A 5 0.58 12.41 14.35
C THR A 5 1.14 13.67 15.02
N GLY A 6 2.09 14.36 14.38
CA GLY A 6 2.68 15.60 14.87
C GLY A 6 3.60 15.45 16.09
N GLN A 7 4.02 14.22 16.43
CA GLN A 7 4.90 13.95 17.56
C GLN A 7 6.39 14.22 17.25
N LEU A 8 6.73 14.37 15.96
CA LEU A 8 8.09 14.59 15.49
C LEU A 8 8.22 15.94 14.76
N GLY A 9 9.36 16.60 14.96
CA GLY A 9 9.75 17.82 14.25
C GLY A 9 9.41 19.12 15.01
N ALA A 10 9.90 20.24 14.48
CA ALA A 10 9.60 21.58 14.99
C ALA A 10 8.22 22.07 14.52
N GLU A 11 7.75 23.19 15.08
CA GLU A 11 6.42 23.77 14.79
C GLU A 11 6.12 23.91 13.28
N GLY A 12 7.12 24.26 12.47
CA GLY A 12 6.96 24.35 11.02
C GLY A 12 6.63 22.98 10.37
N ALA A 13 7.31 21.91 10.78
CA ALA A 13 7.07 20.57 10.28
C ALA A 13 5.72 20.01 10.79
N GLN A 14 5.41 20.26 12.06
CA GLN A 14 4.11 19.91 12.65
C GLN A 14 2.96 20.65 11.96
N GLY A 15 3.15 21.92 11.61
CA GLY A 15 2.17 22.72 10.85
C GLY A 15 1.93 22.18 9.44
N CYS A 16 2.95 21.60 8.80
CA CYS A 16 2.79 20.89 7.53
C CYS A 16 2.07 19.55 7.73
N ALA A 17 2.43 18.76 8.75
CA ALA A 17 1.78 17.49 9.06
C ALA A 17 0.29 17.65 9.40
N ALA A 18 -0.08 18.72 10.11
CA ALA A 18 -1.47 19.06 10.43
C ALA A 18 -2.35 19.32 9.19
N ARG A 19 -1.76 19.54 8.01
CA ARG A 19 -2.47 19.71 6.74
C ARG A 19 -2.67 18.39 5.98
N ILE A 20 -2.17 17.27 6.50
CA ILE A 20 -2.41 15.96 5.89
C ILE A 20 -3.89 15.63 6.05
N ALA A 21 -4.62 15.65 4.94
CA ALA A 21 -6.06 15.41 4.94
C ALA A 21 -6.41 13.92 5.11
N ARG A 22 -5.55 13.02 4.63
CA ARG A 22 -5.84 11.58 4.53
C ARG A 22 -4.55 10.77 4.36
N VAL A 23 -4.54 9.55 4.89
CA VAL A 23 -3.47 8.56 4.69
C VAL A 23 -4.04 7.34 3.97
N ILE A 24 -3.39 6.89 2.90
CA ILE A 24 -3.77 5.69 2.16
C ILE A 24 -2.66 4.65 2.31
N LEU A 25 -2.99 3.46 2.82
CA LEU A 25 -2.08 2.31 2.90
C LEU A 25 -2.40 1.32 1.78
N ALA A 26 -1.54 1.26 0.76
CA ALA A 26 -1.76 0.55 -0.49
C ALA A 26 -1.29 -0.93 -0.46
N GLY A 27 -1.86 -1.73 0.45
CA GLY A 27 -1.67 -3.18 0.52
C GLY A 27 -0.27 -3.66 0.92
N ASN A 28 -0.16 -4.98 1.10
CA ASN A 28 1.03 -5.67 1.63
C ASN A 28 1.40 -5.18 3.03
N LEU A 29 0.39 -5.02 3.87
CA LEU A 29 0.52 -4.63 5.27
C LEU A 29 1.20 -5.74 6.08
N LEU A 30 0.90 -6.99 5.72
CA LEU A 30 1.55 -8.17 6.24
C LEU A 30 2.52 -8.73 5.19
N SER A 31 3.73 -9.10 5.64
CA SER A 31 4.72 -9.74 4.76
C SER A 31 4.30 -11.17 4.38
N HIS A 32 4.73 -11.65 3.21
CA HIS A 32 4.60 -13.05 2.79
C HIS A 32 5.03 -14.05 3.88
N ASN A 33 6.04 -13.72 4.69
CA ASN A 33 6.53 -14.61 5.75
C ASN A 33 5.49 -14.90 6.85
N THR A 34 4.46 -14.04 6.97
CA THR A 34 3.35 -14.24 7.92
C THR A 34 2.37 -15.31 7.44
N GLN A 35 2.35 -15.65 6.14
CA GLN A 35 1.46 -16.65 5.53
C GLN A 35 1.99 -18.09 5.68
N ASN A 36 2.76 -18.37 6.74
CA ASN A 36 3.56 -19.57 6.92
C ASN A 36 2.81 -20.89 6.61
N ARG A 37 3.00 -21.40 5.38
CA ARG A 37 2.36 -22.60 4.85
C ARG A 37 2.85 -23.89 5.52
N ASP A 38 3.97 -23.86 6.23
CA ASP A 38 4.51 -25.05 6.92
C ASP A 38 3.59 -25.56 8.03
N THR A 39 2.72 -24.69 8.55
CA THR A 39 1.70 -25.07 9.53
C THR A 39 0.52 -25.83 8.91
N ILE A 40 0.27 -25.65 7.61
CA ILE A 40 -0.84 -26.29 6.89
C ILE A 40 -0.56 -27.79 6.66
N ASN A 41 0.71 -28.15 6.47
CA ASN A 41 1.15 -29.54 6.29
C ASN A 41 1.41 -30.30 7.60
N LYS A 42 1.32 -29.62 8.76
CA LYS A 42 1.53 -30.23 10.09
C LYS A 42 0.21 -30.56 10.75
N ALA A 43 0.15 -31.68 11.46
CA ALA A 43 -1.05 -32.09 12.16
C ALA A 43 -1.45 -31.06 13.24
N LYS A 44 -2.74 -30.72 13.32
CA LYS A 44 -3.30 -29.63 14.14
C LYS A 44 -2.92 -29.68 15.64
N TYR A 45 -2.59 -30.85 16.18
CA TYR A 45 -2.16 -30.98 17.58
C TYR A 45 -0.72 -30.48 17.81
N LEU A 46 0.14 -30.48 16.78
CA LEU A 46 1.53 -30.02 16.86
C LEU A 46 1.66 -28.49 16.81
N THR A 47 0.63 -27.80 16.30
CA THR A 47 0.62 -26.33 16.15
C THR A 47 -0.19 -25.62 17.24
N LYS A 48 -0.79 -26.36 18.19
CA LYS A 48 -1.70 -25.84 19.23
C LYS A 48 -1.06 -24.84 20.19
N LYS A 49 0.28 -24.84 20.33
CA LYS A 49 1.05 -23.91 21.18
C LYS A 49 1.84 -22.86 20.38
N THR A 50 1.78 -22.90 19.05
CA THR A 50 2.52 -21.96 18.21
C THR A 50 1.63 -20.76 17.93
N GLN A 51 1.94 -19.61 18.53
CA GLN A 51 1.31 -18.35 18.11
C GLN A 51 1.71 -18.14 16.64
N ALA A 52 0.73 -18.08 15.75
CA ALA A 52 1.01 -17.85 14.34
C ALA A 52 1.62 -16.46 14.18
N ALA A 53 2.74 -16.34 13.46
CA ALA A 53 3.40 -15.07 13.19
C ALA A 53 2.44 -14.03 12.56
N SER A 54 1.41 -14.50 11.85
CA SER A 54 0.32 -13.68 11.33
C SER A 54 -0.54 -13.01 12.41
N VAL A 55 -0.81 -13.68 13.54
CA VAL A 55 -1.66 -13.12 14.60
C VAL A 55 -0.96 -11.95 15.28
N GLU A 56 0.32 -12.10 15.60
CA GLU A 56 1.08 -11.00 16.20
C GLU A 56 1.27 -9.84 15.21
N ALA A 57 1.50 -10.15 13.93
CA ALA A 57 1.62 -9.12 12.90
C ALA A 57 0.32 -8.31 12.72
N VAL A 58 -0.84 -8.97 12.75
CA VAL A 58 -2.15 -8.28 12.70
C VAL A 58 -2.37 -7.42 13.94
N LYS A 59 -1.97 -7.88 15.12
CA LYS A 59 -2.05 -7.09 16.35
C LYS A 59 -1.19 -5.83 16.27
N MET A 60 0.07 -5.95 15.83
CA MET A 60 0.95 -4.78 15.63
C MET A 60 0.40 -3.82 14.57
N LEU A 61 -0.19 -4.34 13.49
CA LEU A 61 -0.87 -3.52 12.49
C LEU A 61 -2.04 -2.73 13.12
N ASP A 62 -2.86 -3.38 13.95
CA ASP A 62 -3.97 -2.71 14.65
C ASP A 62 -3.49 -1.61 15.61
N GLU A 63 -2.36 -1.83 16.30
CA GLU A 63 -1.74 -0.81 17.16
C GLU A 63 -1.22 0.40 16.35
N ILE A 64 -0.61 0.17 15.18
CA ILE A 64 -0.18 1.25 14.28
C ILE A 64 -1.38 2.01 13.72
N LEU A 65 -2.42 1.29 13.28
CA LEU A 65 -3.64 1.89 12.76
C LEU A 65 -4.36 2.70 13.84
N LEU A 66 -4.42 2.22 15.07
CA LEU A 66 -4.94 2.95 16.21
C LEU A 66 -4.26 4.32 16.35
N GLN A 67 -2.92 4.35 16.32
CA GLN A 67 -2.16 5.59 16.44
C GLN A 67 -2.39 6.57 15.28
N LEU A 68 -2.62 6.06 14.07
CA LEU A 68 -2.92 6.92 12.92
C LEU A 68 -4.36 7.42 12.96
N CYS A 69 -5.32 6.54 13.22
CA CYS A 69 -6.75 6.84 13.19
C CYS A 69 -7.18 7.82 14.29
N THR A 70 -6.43 7.92 15.39
CA THR A 70 -6.66 8.96 16.41
C THR A 70 -6.37 10.38 15.90
N SER A 71 -5.56 10.52 14.84
CA SER A 71 -5.08 11.82 14.33
C SER A 71 -5.61 12.17 12.94
N VAL A 72 -5.76 11.21 12.04
CA VAL A 72 -6.08 11.46 10.61
C VAL A 72 -6.96 10.34 10.04
N PRO A 73 -7.84 10.61 9.06
CA PRO A 73 -8.51 9.56 8.29
C PRO A 73 -7.51 8.64 7.60
N VAL A 74 -7.72 7.32 7.72
CA VAL A 74 -6.87 6.28 7.16
C VAL A 74 -7.70 5.32 6.31
N ASP A 75 -7.34 5.19 5.04
CA ASP A 75 -7.88 4.18 4.15
C ASP A 75 -6.88 3.04 4.00
N VAL A 76 -7.35 1.82 4.25
CA VAL A 76 -6.52 0.61 4.24
C VAL A 76 -6.96 -0.30 3.10
N MET A 77 -6.10 -0.43 2.10
CA MET A 77 -6.28 -1.36 0.98
C MET A 77 -5.60 -2.70 1.30
N PRO A 78 -6.19 -3.83 0.89
CA PRO A 78 -5.52 -5.12 0.95
C PRO A 78 -4.50 -5.28 -0.20
N GLY A 79 -3.45 -6.07 0.03
CA GLY A 79 -2.49 -6.52 -0.98
C GLY A 79 -2.44 -8.03 -1.14
N GLU A 80 -1.37 -8.53 -1.75
CA GLU A 80 -1.20 -9.92 -2.17
C GLU A 80 -1.14 -10.90 -0.98
N PHE A 81 -0.48 -10.47 0.11
CA PHE A 81 -0.24 -11.31 1.28
C PHE A 81 -1.17 -11.00 2.45
N ASP A 82 -2.16 -10.14 2.25
CA ASP A 82 -3.11 -9.76 3.28
C ASP A 82 -4.28 -10.76 3.36
N PRO A 83 -4.93 -10.92 4.52
CA PRO A 83 -5.93 -11.95 4.79
C PRO A 83 -7.30 -11.62 4.18
N THR A 84 -7.36 -11.60 2.85
CA THR A 84 -8.57 -11.43 2.03
C THR A 84 -8.54 -12.39 0.82
N ASN A 85 -9.47 -12.25 -0.13
CA ASN A 85 -9.42 -13.01 -1.37
C ASN A 85 -8.19 -12.64 -2.22
N TYR A 86 -7.63 -13.65 -2.89
CA TYR A 86 -6.49 -13.49 -3.78
C TYR A 86 -6.86 -12.84 -5.12
N MET A 87 -8.04 -13.19 -5.66
CA MET A 87 -8.50 -12.70 -6.97
C MET A 87 -8.85 -11.20 -6.91
N LEU A 88 -8.59 -10.46 -7.99
CA LEU A 88 -9.11 -9.09 -8.14
C LEU A 88 -10.61 -9.11 -8.51
N PRO A 89 -11.40 -8.13 -8.03
CA PRO A 89 -11.09 -7.16 -6.98
C PRO A 89 -11.03 -7.82 -5.59
N GLN A 90 -10.01 -7.45 -4.81
CA GLN A 90 -9.88 -7.87 -3.41
C GLN A 90 -10.85 -7.12 -2.53
N GLN A 91 -11.57 -7.86 -1.68
CA GLN A 91 -12.51 -7.31 -0.71
C GLN A 91 -11.76 -6.69 0.48
N PRO A 92 -12.37 -5.71 1.18
CA PRO A 92 -11.77 -5.10 2.35
C PRO A 92 -11.41 -6.12 3.44
N LEU A 93 -10.42 -5.77 4.25
CA LEU A 93 -10.10 -6.54 5.45
C LEU A 93 -11.30 -6.59 6.40
N HIS A 94 -11.44 -7.70 7.12
CA HIS A 94 -12.55 -7.85 8.06
C HIS A 94 -12.25 -7.14 9.37
N ARG A 95 -13.20 -6.31 9.86
CA ARG A 95 -13.05 -5.50 11.08
C ARG A 95 -12.69 -6.30 12.34
N CYS A 96 -13.06 -7.58 12.42
CA CYS A 96 -12.73 -8.43 13.57
C CYS A 96 -11.21 -8.60 13.78
N MET A 97 -10.40 -8.35 12.75
CA MET A 97 -8.96 -8.41 12.81
C MET A 97 -8.34 -7.17 13.48
N LEU A 98 -9.09 -6.07 13.55
CA LEU A 98 -8.63 -4.75 13.93
C LEU A 98 -9.50 -4.15 15.04
N PRO A 99 -9.63 -4.81 16.20
CA PRO A 99 -10.54 -4.39 17.26
C PRO A 99 -10.25 -2.99 17.83
N LEU A 100 -8.99 -2.56 17.89
CA LEU A 100 -8.60 -1.27 18.45
C LEU A 100 -8.91 -0.13 17.49
N SER A 101 -8.42 -0.23 16.25
CA SER A 101 -8.58 0.82 15.24
C SER A 101 -10.01 0.90 14.70
N SER A 102 -10.76 -0.21 14.66
CA SER A 102 -12.17 -0.22 14.23
C SER A 102 -13.11 0.57 15.14
N ALA A 103 -12.66 0.97 16.34
CA ALA A 103 -13.42 1.87 17.22
C ALA A 103 -13.50 3.30 16.67
N TYR A 104 -12.61 3.69 15.76
CA TYR A 104 -12.54 5.03 15.19
C TYR A 104 -13.25 5.11 13.84
N SER A 105 -14.08 6.14 13.64
CA SER A 105 -14.77 6.39 12.37
C SER A 105 -13.82 6.84 11.24
N THR A 106 -12.62 7.28 11.60
CA THR A 106 -11.53 7.67 10.70
C THR A 106 -10.88 6.48 10.00
N LEU A 107 -11.07 5.25 10.49
CA LEU A 107 -10.62 4.04 9.79
C LEU A 107 -11.62 3.63 8.71
N GLN A 108 -11.13 3.49 7.49
CA GLN A 108 -11.86 2.91 6.37
C GLN A 108 -11.09 1.71 5.82
N LEU A 109 -11.75 0.55 5.79
CA LEU A 109 -11.23 -0.64 5.14
C LEU A 109 -11.84 -0.67 3.74
N VAL A 110 -11.00 -0.63 2.71
CA VAL A 110 -11.42 -0.42 1.31
C VAL A 110 -10.98 -1.57 0.42
N THR A 111 -11.45 -1.60 -0.82
CA THR A 111 -11.13 -2.64 -1.81
C THR A 111 -9.77 -2.42 -2.47
N ASN A 112 -9.28 -3.42 -3.20
CA ASN A 112 -8.24 -3.25 -4.21
C ASN A 112 -8.75 -3.80 -5.56
N PRO A 113 -8.86 -3.01 -6.64
CA PRO A 113 -8.52 -1.59 -6.76
C PRO A 113 -9.34 -0.65 -5.86
N TYR A 114 -8.82 0.55 -5.62
CA TYR A 114 -9.44 1.59 -4.79
C TYR A 114 -9.66 2.87 -5.58
N GLN A 115 -10.86 3.45 -5.44
CA GLN A 115 -11.22 4.75 -6.02
C GLN A 115 -11.84 5.64 -4.94
N ALA A 116 -11.41 6.90 -4.90
CA ALA A 116 -11.92 7.88 -3.96
C ALA A 116 -11.85 9.31 -4.51
N ASP A 117 -12.72 10.17 -3.99
CA ASP A 117 -12.63 11.62 -4.16
C ASP A 117 -12.14 12.23 -2.84
N VAL A 118 -11.02 12.93 -2.88
CA VAL A 118 -10.41 13.61 -1.73
C VAL A 118 -10.31 15.09 -2.07
N ASP A 119 -11.18 15.90 -1.45
CA ASP A 119 -11.28 17.34 -1.68
C ASP A 119 -11.39 17.75 -3.16
N GLY A 120 -12.16 16.99 -3.96
CA GLY A 120 -12.37 17.22 -5.39
C GLY A 120 -11.29 16.62 -6.30
N VAL A 121 -10.30 15.92 -5.73
CA VAL A 121 -9.27 15.21 -6.47
C VAL A 121 -9.63 13.72 -6.53
N ARG A 122 -9.84 13.19 -7.75
CA ARG A 122 -10.15 11.78 -7.98
C ARG A 122 -8.88 10.94 -7.96
N PHE A 123 -8.78 10.07 -6.96
CA PHE A 123 -7.75 9.06 -6.83
C PHE A 123 -8.25 7.72 -7.36
N LEU A 124 -7.39 7.03 -8.09
CA LEU A 124 -7.55 5.63 -8.45
C LEU A 124 -6.20 4.94 -8.21
N GLY A 125 -6.21 3.75 -7.63
CA GLY A 125 -4.98 3.00 -7.52
C GLY A 125 -5.15 1.55 -7.12
N THR A 126 -4.04 0.82 -7.19
CA THR A 126 -3.97 -0.60 -6.85
C THR A 126 -2.83 -0.84 -5.85
N SER A 127 -2.84 -2.00 -5.21
CA SER A 127 -1.74 -2.45 -4.36
C SER A 127 -0.52 -2.97 -5.14
N GLY A 128 -0.49 -2.81 -6.47
CA GLY A 128 0.68 -3.06 -7.32
C GLY A 128 0.73 -4.43 -8.03
N GLN A 129 -0.23 -5.33 -7.79
CA GLN A 129 -0.19 -6.67 -8.41
C GLN A 129 -0.32 -6.62 -9.93
N ASN A 130 -1.21 -5.78 -10.46
CA ASN A 130 -1.41 -5.57 -11.91
C ASN A 130 -0.12 -5.11 -12.61
N ILE A 131 0.58 -4.14 -12.03
CA ILE A 131 1.82 -3.60 -12.59
C ILE A 131 2.94 -4.65 -12.53
N SER A 132 3.07 -5.33 -11.39
CA SER A 132 4.06 -6.40 -11.22
C SER A 132 3.79 -7.60 -12.14
N ASP A 133 2.54 -7.88 -12.46
CA ASP A 133 2.16 -8.94 -13.39
C ASP A 133 2.54 -8.58 -14.83
N ILE A 134 2.18 -7.37 -15.30
CA ILE A 134 2.61 -6.89 -16.62
C ILE A 134 4.13 -6.85 -16.74
N PHE A 135 4.84 -6.43 -15.68
CA PHE A 135 6.31 -6.43 -15.66
C PHE A 135 6.89 -7.84 -15.92
N LYS A 136 6.28 -8.90 -15.37
CA LYS A 136 6.75 -10.29 -15.56
C LYS A 136 6.57 -10.79 -16.99
N TYR A 137 5.58 -10.27 -17.72
CA TYR A 137 5.17 -10.77 -19.03
C TYR A 137 5.35 -9.78 -20.18
N SER A 138 6.05 -8.67 -19.95
CA SER A 138 6.37 -7.66 -20.96
C SER A 138 7.87 -7.39 -21.01
N SER A 139 8.30 -6.63 -22.00
CA SER A 139 9.66 -6.11 -22.10
C SER A 139 9.82 -4.71 -21.49
N MET A 140 8.86 -4.26 -20.67
CA MET A 140 8.90 -2.94 -20.02
C MET A 140 9.68 -3.05 -18.71
N ASP A 141 10.67 -2.19 -18.53
CA ASP A 141 11.58 -2.24 -17.36
C ASP A 141 11.20 -1.25 -16.25
N ASP A 142 10.20 -0.39 -16.48
CA ASP A 142 9.85 0.70 -15.57
C ASP A 142 8.38 0.61 -15.11
N TYR A 143 8.18 0.57 -13.78
CA TYR A 143 6.84 0.47 -13.19
C TYR A 143 5.97 1.67 -13.54
N LEU A 144 6.56 2.87 -13.62
CA LEU A 144 5.86 4.08 -14.01
C LEU A 144 5.44 4.06 -15.49
N GLU A 145 6.25 3.49 -16.38
CA GLU A 145 5.89 3.30 -17.79
C GLU A 145 4.74 2.31 -17.94
N ILE A 146 4.77 1.20 -17.21
CA ILE A 146 3.67 0.22 -17.20
C ILE A 146 2.38 0.87 -16.69
N LEU A 147 2.47 1.66 -15.61
CA LEU A 147 1.33 2.39 -15.06
C LEU A 147 0.76 3.41 -16.06
N GLU A 148 1.62 4.09 -16.83
CA GLU A 148 1.20 4.97 -17.91
C GLU A 148 0.54 4.18 -19.05
N CYS A 149 1.05 2.99 -19.36
CA CYS A 149 0.49 2.11 -20.37
C CYS A 149 -0.93 1.66 -20.02
N THR A 150 -1.18 1.20 -18.78
CA THR A 150 -2.53 0.79 -18.34
C THR A 150 -3.53 1.94 -18.41
N LEU A 151 -3.09 3.16 -18.09
CA LEU A 151 -3.91 4.36 -18.25
C LEU A 151 -4.22 4.67 -19.72
N ARG A 152 -3.23 4.57 -20.62
CA ARG A 152 -3.40 4.81 -22.06
C ARG A 152 -4.30 3.77 -22.74
N VAL A 153 -4.18 2.51 -22.33
CA VAL A 153 -5.02 1.41 -22.81
C VAL A 153 -6.45 1.54 -22.26
N GLY A 154 -6.65 2.28 -21.17
CA GLY A 154 -7.96 2.44 -20.54
C GLY A 154 -8.38 1.23 -19.73
N HIS A 155 -7.42 0.43 -19.23
CA HIS A 155 -7.70 -0.81 -18.52
C HIS A 155 -6.71 -1.01 -17.36
N ILE A 156 -7.23 -1.15 -16.13
CA ILE A 156 -6.43 -1.24 -14.90
C ILE A 156 -5.52 -2.48 -14.90
N SER A 157 -6.03 -3.63 -15.38
CA SER A 157 -5.32 -4.91 -15.33
C SER A 157 -5.57 -5.74 -16.59
N PRO A 158 -5.02 -5.37 -17.76
CA PRO A 158 -5.31 -6.01 -19.05
C PRO A 158 -4.88 -7.47 -19.13
N THR A 159 -4.05 -7.93 -18.20
CA THR A 159 -3.57 -9.32 -18.12
C THR A 159 -4.48 -10.23 -17.28
N ALA A 160 -5.55 -9.67 -16.68
CA ALA A 160 -6.57 -10.46 -16.01
C ALA A 160 -7.66 -10.90 -17.01
N PRO A 161 -8.16 -12.15 -16.95
CA PRO A 161 -7.87 -13.21 -15.97
C PRO A 161 -6.65 -14.09 -16.28
N ASP A 162 -6.01 -13.95 -17.44
CA ASP A 162 -5.09 -14.95 -18.00
C ASP A 162 -3.86 -15.23 -17.14
N THR A 163 -3.18 -14.19 -16.64
CA THR A 163 -2.01 -14.33 -15.76
C THR A 163 -2.25 -13.81 -14.35
N LEU A 164 -3.15 -12.83 -14.21
CA LEU A 164 -3.60 -12.34 -12.91
C LEU A 164 -5.05 -12.75 -12.65
N GLY A 165 -5.27 -13.57 -11.63
CA GLY A 165 -6.59 -14.10 -11.30
C GLY A 165 -7.59 -12.99 -10.96
N CYS A 166 -8.75 -12.99 -11.61
CA CYS A 166 -9.85 -12.10 -11.29
C CYS A 166 -11.18 -12.85 -11.20
N TYR A 167 -12.14 -12.22 -10.54
CA TYR A 167 -13.51 -12.72 -10.50
C TYR A 167 -14.13 -12.73 -11.91
N PRO A 168 -14.83 -13.80 -12.32
CA PRO A 168 -15.42 -13.89 -13.66
C PRO A 168 -16.69 -13.03 -13.77
N PHE A 169 -16.53 -11.75 -14.09
CA PHE A 169 -17.65 -10.86 -14.32
C PHE A 169 -18.37 -11.21 -15.63
N TYR A 170 -19.69 -11.36 -15.57
CA TYR A 170 -20.50 -11.77 -16.73
C TYR A 170 -21.24 -10.61 -17.42
N LYS A 171 -21.33 -9.43 -16.77
CA LYS A 171 -22.06 -8.26 -17.27
C LYS A 171 -21.16 -7.16 -17.79
N SER A 172 -20.21 -6.74 -16.96
CA SER A 172 -19.33 -5.60 -17.21
C SER A 172 -18.01 -5.86 -16.52
N ASP A 173 -16.93 -5.48 -17.19
CA ASP A 173 -15.60 -5.53 -16.63
C ASP A 173 -15.36 -4.27 -15.77
N PRO A 174 -15.08 -4.42 -14.45
CA PRO A 174 -14.81 -3.28 -13.58
C PRO A 174 -13.41 -2.67 -13.76
N PHE A 175 -12.53 -3.29 -14.55
CA PHE A 175 -11.18 -2.79 -14.77
C PHE A 175 -11.08 -1.81 -15.94
N ILE A 176 -12.14 -1.67 -16.73
CA ILE A 176 -12.21 -0.64 -17.78
C ILE A 176 -12.38 0.74 -17.13
N LEU A 177 -11.51 1.67 -17.49
CA LEU A 177 -11.56 3.05 -17.00
C LEU A 177 -12.73 3.81 -17.66
N SER A 178 -13.75 4.14 -16.88
CA SER A 178 -14.88 4.95 -17.32
C SER A 178 -14.54 6.45 -17.37
N GLU A 179 -13.72 6.92 -16.43
CA GLU A 179 -13.28 8.30 -16.30
C GLU A 179 -11.78 8.36 -16.04
N CYS A 180 -11.14 9.44 -16.51
CA CYS A 180 -9.73 9.67 -16.24
C CYS A 180 -9.54 10.18 -14.79
N PRO A 181 -8.77 9.47 -13.94
CA PRO A 181 -8.47 9.95 -12.60
C PRO A 181 -7.54 11.16 -12.64
N HIS A 182 -7.58 11.99 -11.59
CA HIS A 182 -6.61 13.09 -11.43
C HIS A 182 -5.27 12.55 -10.93
N VAL A 183 -5.32 11.53 -10.07
CA VAL A 183 -4.15 10.81 -9.53
C VAL A 183 -4.34 9.32 -9.76
N TYR A 184 -3.39 8.69 -10.43
CA TYR A 184 -3.35 7.25 -10.65
C TYR A 184 -2.08 6.65 -10.03
N PHE A 185 -2.23 5.73 -9.08
CA PHE A 185 -1.08 5.20 -8.33
C PHE A 185 -1.03 3.68 -8.32
N CYS A 186 0.18 3.14 -8.16
CA CYS A 186 0.42 1.75 -7.82
C CYS A 186 1.22 1.64 -6.52
N GLY A 187 0.82 0.71 -5.65
CA GLY A 187 1.55 0.33 -4.45
C GLY A 187 2.74 -0.59 -4.76
N ASN A 188 3.60 -0.76 -3.75
CA ASN A 188 4.63 -1.80 -3.73
C ASN A 188 5.62 -1.78 -4.91
N ALA A 189 5.92 -0.59 -5.45
CA ALA A 189 6.95 -0.43 -6.48
C ALA A 189 8.37 -0.61 -5.90
N PRO A 190 9.37 -0.98 -6.72
CA PRO A 190 10.76 -1.09 -6.27
C PRO A 190 11.38 0.24 -5.82
N ARG A 191 10.94 1.36 -6.40
CA ARG A 191 11.43 2.72 -6.13
C ARG A 191 10.33 3.75 -6.36
N PHE A 192 10.48 4.91 -5.72
CA PHE A 192 9.57 6.03 -5.91
C PHE A 192 9.75 6.66 -7.30
N GLN A 193 8.64 6.89 -8.00
CA GLN A 193 8.62 7.64 -9.25
C GLN A 193 7.31 8.43 -9.39
N SER A 194 7.36 9.57 -10.07
CA SER A 194 6.14 10.33 -10.43
C SER A 194 6.27 11.08 -11.76
N LYS A 195 5.14 11.35 -12.43
CA LYS A 195 5.05 12.06 -13.72
C LYS A 195 3.80 12.95 -13.82
N ARG A 196 3.79 13.93 -14.73
CA ARG A 196 2.65 14.85 -15.00
C ARG A 196 1.50 14.14 -15.74
N VAL A 197 0.25 14.53 -15.40
CA VAL A 197 -0.91 13.63 -15.15
C VAL A 197 -0.51 12.70 -14.02
N LEU A 198 -0.94 12.98 -12.79
CA LEU A 198 -0.21 12.51 -11.61
C LEU A 198 -0.23 10.98 -11.51
N LEU A 199 0.82 10.37 -12.07
CA LEU A 199 1.15 8.97 -11.96
C LEU A 199 2.12 8.83 -10.80
N VAL A 200 1.85 7.91 -9.87
CA VAL A 200 2.72 7.69 -8.71
C VAL A 200 3.01 6.21 -8.53
N ALA A 201 4.28 5.85 -8.62
CA ALA A 201 4.77 4.54 -8.19
C ALA A 201 5.19 4.66 -6.73
N VAL A 202 4.34 4.19 -5.82
CA VAL A 202 4.60 4.24 -4.37
C VAL A 202 5.53 3.08 -4.02
N PRO A 203 6.73 3.35 -3.47
CA PRO A 203 7.67 2.29 -3.21
C PRO A 203 7.23 1.40 -2.04
N ALA A 204 7.71 0.16 -2.00
CA ALA A 204 7.56 -0.71 -0.85
C ALA A 204 8.28 -0.10 0.37
N PHE A 205 7.51 0.30 1.39
CA PHE A 205 8.06 0.94 2.59
C PHE A 205 9.02 0.01 3.36
N SER A 206 8.76 -1.30 3.35
CA SER A 206 9.61 -2.30 4.02
C SER A 206 11.05 -2.34 3.48
N ALA A 207 11.25 -2.02 2.19
CA ALA A 207 12.57 -2.01 1.55
C ALA A 207 13.19 -0.61 1.50
N THR A 208 12.37 0.41 1.25
CA THR A 208 12.86 1.77 0.93
C THR A 208 12.69 2.77 2.07
N GLN A 209 11.91 2.44 3.10
CA GLN A 209 11.50 3.34 4.18
C GLN A 209 10.97 4.68 3.67
N THR A 210 10.37 4.67 2.48
CA THR A 210 9.93 5.86 1.76
C THR A 210 8.42 5.82 1.52
N ALA A 211 7.76 6.94 1.79
CA ALA A 211 6.36 7.20 1.46
C ALA A 211 6.27 8.37 0.47
N CYS A 212 5.09 8.65 -0.06
CA CYS A 212 4.85 9.78 -0.95
C CYS A 212 3.82 10.75 -0.34
N LEU A 213 4.08 12.05 -0.46
CA LEU A 213 3.15 13.12 -0.10
C LEU A 213 2.65 13.77 -1.38
N VAL A 214 1.33 13.82 -1.55
CA VAL A 214 0.67 14.46 -2.69
C VAL A 214 -0.02 15.73 -2.22
N ASN A 215 0.31 16.86 -2.83
CA ASN A 215 -0.38 18.11 -2.59
C ASN A 215 -1.61 18.20 -3.51
N LEU A 216 -2.79 18.29 -2.91
CA LEU A 216 -4.06 18.29 -3.64
C LEU A 216 -4.29 19.57 -4.48
N ARG A 217 -3.57 20.66 -4.19
CA ARG A 217 -3.73 21.94 -4.89
C ARG A 217 -2.98 22.02 -6.21
N ASP A 218 -1.73 21.57 -6.23
CA ASP A 218 -0.84 21.66 -7.39
C ASP A 218 -0.53 20.29 -8.02
N LEU A 219 -1.02 19.20 -7.40
CA LEU A 219 -0.75 17.81 -7.78
C LEU A 219 0.75 17.48 -7.81
N GLY A 220 1.56 18.20 -7.03
CA GLY A 220 2.96 17.87 -6.79
C GLY A 220 3.08 16.66 -5.87
N CYS A 221 4.02 15.76 -6.19
CA CYS A 221 4.32 14.59 -5.38
C CYS A 221 5.78 14.61 -4.92
N GLN A 222 5.98 14.45 -3.61
CA GLN A 222 7.31 14.47 -2.98
C GLN A 222 7.52 13.20 -2.16
N PRO A 223 8.71 12.57 -2.23
CA PRO A 223 9.03 11.44 -1.37
C PRO A 223 9.34 11.93 0.05
N ILE A 224 8.94 11.13 1.04
CA ILE A 224 9.33 11.27 2.45
C ILE A 224 10.06 9.99 2.83
N SER A 225 11.36 10.08 3.09
CA SER A 225 12.19 8.95 3.50
C SER A 225 12.52 9.04 4.99
N CYS A 226 12.34 7.93 5.70
CA CYS A 226 12.72 7.78 7.09
C CYS A 226 14.02 6.96 7.16
N ALA A 227 15.03 7.43 7.89
CA ALA A 227 16.24 6.66 8.15
C ALA A 227 16.64 6.85 9.62
N GLY A 228 17.08 5.76 10.25
CA GLY A 228 17.73 5.80 11.56
C GLY A 228 19.24 5.63 11.40
N PHE A 229 20.02 6.13 12.36
CA PHE A 229 21.45 5.84 12.41
C PHE A 229 21.64 4.34 12.68
N GLY A 230 22.30 3.65 11.75
CA GLY A 230 22.77 2.28 11.97
C GLY A 230 24.05 2.27 12.80
N ALA A 231 24.42 1.09 13.31
CA ALA A 231 25.79 0.90 13.77
C ALA A 231 26.71 1.02 12.56
N ASP A 232 27.38 2.17 12.45
CA ASP A 232 28.49 2.34 11.52
C ASP A 232 29.63 1.49 12.10
N ASP A 233 29.81 0.27 11.59
CA ASP A 233 31.05 -0.48 11.80
C ASP A 233 32.14 0.22 10.98
N GLY A 234 32.55 1.38 11.47
CA GLY A 234 33.66 2.16 10.97
C GLY A 234 34.96 1.43 11.27
N ASP A 235 35.27 0.40 10.48
CA ASP A 235 36.62 -0.11 10.34
C ASP A 235 37.46 0.99 9.67
N MET A 236 37.94 1.92 10.49
CA MET A 236 39.13 2.69 10.19
C MET A 236 40.30 1.70 10.07
N GLU A 237 40.54 1.21 8.86
CA GLU A 237 41.86 0.70 8.46
C GLU A 237 42.87 1.83 8.69
N LEU A 238 43.45 1.88 9.88
CA LEU A 238 44.73 2.52 10.13
C LEU A 238 45.79 1.66 9.45
N GLY A 239 45.99 1.92 8.16
CA GLY A 239 47.15 1.43 7.43
C GLY A 239 48.45 2.01 8.02
N PRO A 240 49.55 1.24 8.00
CA PRO A 240 50.84 1.64 8.56
C PRO A 240 51.52 2.79 7.80
#